data_AF-A0A4Y4M8H3-F1
#
_entry.id   AF-A0A4Y4M8H3-F1
#
_cell.length_a   1.000
_cell.length_b   1.000
_cell.length_c   1.000
_cell.angle_alpha   90.00
_cell.angle_beta   90.00
_cell.angle_gamma   90.00
#
_symmetry.space_group_name_H-M   'P 1'
#
loop_
_entity.id
_entity.type
_entity.pdbx_description
1 polymer ?
#
loop_
_entity_poly.entity_id
_entity_poly.type
_entity_poly.pdbx_seq_one_letter_code
_entity_poly.pdbx_strand_id
1 'polypeptide(L)'
;MVVFVGCNQQNKTSETKTAKIEVKQKVITLADFKKIKGVDNVQEVPFQLFTTLDSVQFFVTPNKEAAHLKIAYNKLDNYYGFEEFEDFYSIHYSINNNISNSIEAFVLKSEFTPSFKLTLNGVDLYEIRSSTFKQSDDFKNKSFSKYGTIVEISEQEFKANSKTKINETLVKNPNMKLQDDNWVYKENGREEVITQHENISTETGPLANEYVGRSPYLNLEVFKENSDEVADSYYSFYNIKNAVLFELSTDGYPQILPTKSWVTCISSNNDVGSNFIISKYFPQTKKQDNILYVNFTNFKIADDKKAFWTDNDTFYAEVYPLNSASGNGKKQKTAYIKIQLKADLF
;
A
#
# COMPACT_ATOMS: atom_id res chain seq x y z
N MET A 1 -29.23 -30.11 88.27
CA MET A 1 -29.32 -29.38 87.00
C MET A 1 -30.37 -28.31 87.19
N VAL A 2 -29.94 -27.06 87.11
CA VAL A 2 -30.62 -25.87 87.66
C VAL A 2 -31.45 -25.20 86.56
N VAL A 3 -32.69 -24.80 86.89
CA VAL A 3 -33.54 -23.96 86.04
C VAL A 3 -33.78 -22.65 86.78
N PHE A 4 -33.36 -21.54 86.18
CA PHE A 4 -33.74 -20.17 86.56
C PHE A 4 -33.91 -19.32 85.29
N VAL A 5 -35.13 -18.78 85.13
CA VAL A 5 -35.51 -17.37 84.85
C VAL A 5 -34.93 -16.64 83.63
N GLY A 6 -35.79 -15.89 82.91
CA GLY A 6 -35.36 -14.59 82.37
C GLY A 6 -36.13 -14.02 81.18
N CYS A 7 -36.61 -12.78 81.33
CA CYS A 7 -37.44 -11.96 80.44
C CYS A 7 -36.86 -11.60 79.05
N ASN A 8 -37.78 -11.28 78.13
CA ASN A 8 -37.58 -10.63 76.83
C ASN A 8 -36.91 -9.25 76.95
N GLN A 9 -35.84 -9.04 76.18
CA GLN A 9 -35.38 -7.73 75.71
C GLN A 9 -35.22 -7.77 74.19
N GLN A 10 -36.13 -7.09 73.47
CA GLN A 10 -35.93 -6.75 72.06
C GLN A 10 -34.97 -5.56 71.97
N ASN A 11 -33.78 -5.82 71.41
CA ASN A 11 -32.75 -4.83 71.19
C ASN A 11 -33.13 -3.84 70.08
N LYS A 12 -32.81 -2.58 70.36
CA LYS A 12 -32.94 -1.41 69.49
C LYS A 12 -32.18 -1.61 68.17
N THR A 13 -32.81 -1.20 67.07
CA THR A 13 -32.20 -0.97 65.76
C THR A 13 -31.10 0.08 65.85
N SER A 14 -29.86 -0.32 65.61
CA SER A 14 -28.77 0.59 65.25
C SER A 14 -28.78 0.77 63.74
N GLU A 15 -29.17 1.97 63.28
CA GLU A 15 -28.96 2.41 61.91
C GLU A 15 -27.46 2.55 61.64
N THR A 16 -26.85 1.51 61.10
CA THR A 16 -25.51 1.62 60.50
C THR A 16 -25.67 2.38 59.19
N LYS A 17 -25.44 3.70 59.23
CA LYS A 17 -25.25 4.52 58.03
C LYS A 17 -24.18 3.87 57.16
N THR A 18 -24.60 3.20 56.10
CA THR A 18 -23.72 2.91 54.97
C THR A 18 -23.46 4.25 54.31
N ALA A 19 -22.34 4.87 54.66
CA ALA A 19 -21.79 5.96 53.89
C ALA A 19 -21.56 5.42 52.48
N LYS A 20 -22.49 5.71 51.56
CA LYS A 20 -22.23 5.59 50.13
C LYS A 20 -21.04 6.49 49.87
N ILE A 21 -19.89 5.89 49.62
CA ILE A 21 -18.75 6.58 49.03
C ILE A 21 -19.24 6.99 47.65
N GLU A 22 -19.72 8.22 47.54
CA GLU A 22 -19.86 8.91 46.27
C GLU A 22 -18.45 9.03 45.71
N VAL A 23 -18.03 8.05 44.90
CA VAL A 23 -16.84 8.17 44.07
C VAL A 23 -17.18 9.29 43.07
N LYS A 24 -16.83 10.53 43.41
CA LYS A 24 -16.78 11.61 42.45
C LYS A 24 -15.79 11.19 41.38
N GLN A 25 -16.29 10.63 40.27
CA GLN A 25 -15.49 10.37 39.09
C GLN A 25 -14.87 11.71 38.68
N LYS A 26 -13.55 11.82 38.87
CA LYS A 26 -12.80 13.00 38.48
C LYS A 26 -13.04 13.23 36.99
N VAL A 27 -13.59 14.40 36.64
CA VAL A 27 -13.68 14.80 35.23
C VAL A 27 -12.25 14.97 34.73
N ILE A 28 -11.83 14.07 33.83
CA ILE A 28 -10.51 14.12 33.22
C ILE A 28 -10.51 15.18 32.12
N THR A 29 -9.42 15.92 32.03
CA THR A 29 -9.18 16.96 31.04
C THR A 29 -7.80 16.76 30.41
N LEU A 30 -7.51 17.47 29.32
CA LEU A 30 -6.19 17.41 28.67
C LEU A 30 -5.03 17.80 29.61
N ALA A 31 -5.30 18.56 30.68
CA ALA A 31 -4.31 18.96 31.67
C ALA A 31 -3.87 17.79 32.59
N ASP A 32 -4.64 16.70 32.64
CA ASP A 32 -4.32 15.52 33.46
C ASP A 32 -3.32 14.58 32.77
N PHE A 33 -2.99 14.82 31.50
CA PHE A 33 -2.03 14.05 30.74
C PHE A 33 -0.62 14.64 30.88
N LYS A 34 0.39 13.78 30.77
CA LYS A 34 1.80 14.19 30.82
C LYS A 34 2.12 15.05 29.61
N LYS A 35 2.59 16.27 29.85
CA LYS A 35 3.12 17.14 28.81
C LYS A 35 4.44 16.59 28.27
N ILE A 36 4.60 16.66 26.96
CA ILE A 36 5.79 16.18 26.25
C ILE A 36 6.19 17.20 25.17
N LYS A 37 7.38 17.01 24.61
CA LYS A 37 7.74 17.66 23.35
C LYS A 37 6.94 17.02 22.21
N GLY A 38 6.35 17.83 21.33
CA GLY A 38 5.68 17.34 20.14
C GLY A 38 6.63 16.70 19.12
N VAL A 39 6.04 16.11 18.09
CA VAL A 39 6.77 15.48 16.99
C VAL A 39 7.20 16.57 16.00
N ASP A 40 8.51 16.83 15.93
CA ASP A 40 9.09 17.80 15.00
C ASP A 40 9.30 17.20 13.60
N ASN A 41 9.70 15.92 13.53
CA ASN A 41 9.93 15.19 12.29
C ASN A 41 9.14 13.88 12.30
N VAL A 42 8.16 13.76 11.40
CA VAL A 42 7.30 12.57 11.30
C VAL A 42 8.06 11.32 10.85
N GLN A 43 9.23 11.47 10.23
CA GLN A 43 10.09 10.36 9.82
C GLN A 43 10.79 9.69 11.00
N GLU A 44 10.88 10.36 12.15
CA GLU A 44 11.50 9.83 13.37
C GLU A 44 10.49 9.13 14.29
N VAL A 45 9.21 9.14 13.94
CA VAL A 45 8.17 8.45 14.69
C VAL A 45 8.24 6.94 14.43
N PRO A 46 8.20 6.09 15.47
CA PRO A 46 8.26 4.63 15.29
C PRO A 46 7.16 4.04 14.40
N PHE A 47 5.93 4.55 14.51
CA PHE A 47 4.79 4.22 13.63
C PHE A 47 3.64 5.22 13.79
N GLN A 48 2.81 5.37 12.76
CA GLN A 48 1.57 6.14 12.83
C GLN A 48 0.39 5.22 13.15
N LEU A 49 -0.66 5.77 13.75
CA LEU A 49 -1.89 5.06 14.09
C LEU A 49 -3.10 5.68 13.36
N PHE A 50 -3.99 4.81 12.90
CA PHE A 50 -5.20 5.18 12.18
C PHE A 50 -6.41 4.59 12.88
N THR A 51 -7.51 5.34 12.89
CA THR A 51 -8.80 4.89 13.42
C THR A 51 -9.90 5.19 12.41
N THR A 52 -10.94 4.37 12.41
CA THR A 52 -12.19 4.59 11.67
C THR A 52 -13.33 5.02 12.59
N LEU A 53 -13.05 5.20 13.89
CA LEU A 53 -14.03 5.59 14.89
C LEU A 53 -14.19 7.10 14.92
N ASP A 54 -15.43 7.58 15.08
CA ASP A 54 -15.74 9.01 15.25
C ASP A 54 -15.22 9.58 16.58
N SER A 55 -14.77 8.72 17.49
CA SER A 55 -14.17 9.12 18.76
C SER A 55 -13.36 7.97 19.36
N VAL A 56 -12.33 8.32 20.13
CA VAL A 56 -11.38 7.39 20.76
C VAL A 56 -11.20 7.71 22.23
N GLN A 57 -10.65 6.78 22.99
CA GLN A 57 -10.39 6.95 24.41
C GLN A 57 -8.90 7.17 24.67
N PHE A 58 -8.59 8.30 25.31
CA PHE A 58 -7.24 8.62 25.79
C PHE A 58 -7.16 8.29 27.27
N PHE A 59 -6.33 7.34 27.64
CA PHE A 59 -6.10 6.92 29.02
C PHE A 59 -4.85 7.60 29.57
N VAL A 60 -4.88 7.96 30.85
CA VAL A 60 -3.72 8.57 31.55
C VAL A 60 -2.61 7.56 31.85
N THR A 61 -2.95 6.27 31.91
CA THR A 61 -2.02 5.13 32.07
C THR A 61 -2.52 3.95 31.24
N PRO A 62 -1.67 2.98 30.84
CA PRO A 62 -2.06 1.86 30.00
C PRO A 62 -2.82 0.77 30.80
N ASN A 63 -3.98 1.12 31.34
CA ASN A 63 -4.87 0.25 32.08
C ASN A 63 -6.33 0.57 31.72
N LYS A 64 -7.15 -0.45 31.41
CA LYS A 64 -8.56 -0.30 30.99
C LYS A 64 -9.44 0.34 32.08
N GLU A 65 -9.05 0.22 33.34
CA GLU A 65 -9.74 0.86 34.48
C GLU A 65 -9.20 2.25 34.81
N ALA A 66 -8.18 2.73 34.07
CA ALA A 66 -7.64 4.06 34.28
C ALA A 66 -8.63 5.14 33.85
N ALA A 67 -8.47 6.32 34.46
CA ALA A 67 -9.25 7.47 34.08
C ALA A 67 -8.93 7.84 32.62
N HIS A 68 -9.97 8.15 31.84
CA HIS A 68 -9.84 8.41 30.41
C HIS A 68 -10.62 9.64 29.99
N LEU A 69 -10.21 10.21 28.87
CA LEU A 69 -10.86 11.30 28.18
C LEU A 69 -11.30 10.81 26.80
N LYS A 70 -12.58 10.99 26.48
CA LYS A 70 -13.10 10.73 25.14
C LYS A 70 -12.73 11.90 24.22
N ILE A 71 -12.01 11.61 23.15
CA ILE A 71 -11.61 12.57 22.13
C ILE A 71 -12.42 12.31 20.87
N ALA A 72 -13.11 13.33 20.35
CA ALA A 72 -13.75 13.24 19.05
C ALA A 72 -12.67 13.21 17.96
N TYR A 73 -12.84 12.33 16.97
CA TYR A 73 -11.93 12.25 15.85
C TYR A 73 -12.02 13.51 14.99
N ASN A 74 -10.87 14.10 14.65
CA ASN A 74 -10.76 15.07 13.59
C ASN A 74 -9.86 14.52 12.48
N LYS A 75 -10.25 14.74 11.22
CA LYS A 75 -9.47 14.31 10.04
C LYS A 75 -8.04 14.88 10.01
N LEU A 76 -7.81 15.99 10.70
CA LEU A 76 -6.50 16.63 10.81
C LEU A 76 -5.69 16.15 12.01
N ASP A 77 -6.23 15.28 12.85
CA ASP A 77 -5.51 14.74 14.00
C ASP A 77 -4.51 13.69 13.53
N ASN A 78 -3.29 13.78 14.07
CA ASN A 78 -2.24 12.81 13.84
C ASN A 78 -1.94 12.05 15.14
N TYR A 79 -2.02 10.73 15.09
CA TYR A 79 -1.72 9.86 16.23
C TYR A 79 -0.37 9.16 16.00
N TYR A 80 0.67 9.70 16.63
CA TYR A 80 2.04 9.19 16.51
C TYR A 80 2.33 8.19 17.63
N GLY A 81 2.54 6.92 17.29
CA GLY A 81 2.80 5.85 18.25
C GLY A 81 4.29 5.69 18.57
N PHE A 82 4.60 5.51 19.85
CA PHE A 82 5.97 5.41 20.37
C PHE A 82 6.28 4.05 21.01
N GLU A 83 5.38 3.57 21.87
CA GLU A 83 5.55 2.31 22.59
C GLU A 83 4.33 1.41 22.47
N GLU A 84 4.56 0.10 22.51
CA GLU A 84 3.52 -0.92 22.55
C GLU A 84 3.46 -1.58 23.92
N PHE A 85 2.28 -1.55 24.52
CA PHE A 85 1.92 -2.34 25.69
C PHE A 85 1.02 -3.50 25.24
N GLU A 86 0.56 -4.33 26.17
CA GLU A 86 -0.31 -5.47 25.85
C GLU A 86 -1.56 -5.03 25.05
N ASP A 87 -2.38 -4.18 25.67
CA ASP A 87 -3.64 -3.69 25.10
C ASP A 87 -3.58 -2.24 24.58
N PHE A 88 -2.44 -1.55 24.76
CA PHE A 88 -2.32 -0.12 24.50
C PHE A 88 -1.17 0.23 23.56
N TYR A 89 -1.32 1.37 22.89
CA TYR A 89 -0.22 2.15 22.32
C TYR A 89 0.01 3.41 23.18
N SER A 90 1.26 3.77 23.46
CA SER A 90 1.56 5.16 23.87
C SER A 90 1.62 6.03 22.62
N ILE A 91 0.97 7.19 22.67
CA ILE A 91 0.93 8.16 21.59
C ILE A 91 1.41 9.53 22.04
N HIS A 92 2.04 10.25 21.13
CA HIS A 92 2.26 11.69 21.24
C HIS A 92 1.17 12.40 20.43
N TYR A 93 0.29 13.13 21.12
CA TYR A 93 -0.83 13.83 20.51
C TYR A 93 -0.64 15.35 20.64
N SER A 94 -0.73 16.06 19.51
CA SER A 94 -0.63 17.53 19.48
C SER A 94 -2.01 18.15 19.57
N ILE A 95 -2.28 18.88 20.66
CA ILE A 95 -3.59 19.49 20.87
C ILE A 95 -3.76 20.65 19.87
N ASN A 96 -4.83 20.60 19.09
CA ASN A 96 -5.13 21.58 18.03
C ASN A 96 -3.98 21.72 17.01
N ASN A 97 -3.27 20.63 16.70
CA ASN A 97 -2.13 20.61 15.79
C ASN A 97 -1.00 21.58 16.18
N ASN A 98 -0.86 21.88 17.47
CA ASN A 98 0.24 22.67 18.01
C ASN A 98 1.27 21.76 18.68
N ILE A 99 2.43 21.58 18.04
CA ILE A 99 3.54 20.74 18.53
C ILE A 99 4.13 21.22 19.88
N SER A 100 3.97 22.50 20.20
CA SER A 100 4.40 23.04 21.50
C SER A 100 3.41 22.72 22.63
N ASN A 101 2.25 22.15 22.27
CA ASN A 101 1.19 21.76 23.20
C ASN A 101 0.80 20.30 22.96
N SER A 102 1.75 19.40 23.22
CA SER A 102 1.58 17.96 23.05
C SER A 102 1.52 17.23 24.38
N ILE A 103 0.77 16.13 24.38
CA ILE A 103 0.60 15.24 25.52
C ILE A 103 0.97 13.81 25.14
N GLU A 104 1.42 13.05 26.13
CA GLU A 104 1.45 11.60 26.07
C GLU A 104 0.09 11.06 26.55
N ALA A 105 -0.50 10.19 25.74
CA ALA A 105 -1.73 9.48 26.07
C ALA A 105 -1.59 8.00 25.70
N PHE A 106 -2.37 7.15 26.36
CA PHE A 106 -2.45 5.73 26.02
C PHE A 106 -3.77 5.47 25.31
N VAL A 107 -3.73 4.76 24.18
CA VAL A 107 -4.92 4.42 23.39
C VAL A 107 -5.04 2.93 23.19
N LEU A 108 -6.26 2.42 23.09
CA LEU A 108 -6.52 0.98 22.95
C LEU A 108 -6.11 0.49 21.56
N LYS A 109 -5.45 -0.68 21.48
CA LYS A 109 -5.16 -1.35 20.22
C LYS A 109 -6.41 -1.76 19.45
N SER A 110 -7.56 -1.91 20.13
CA SER A 110 -8.84 -2.20 19.47
C SER A 110 -9.45 -0.99 18.76
N GLU A 111 -9.01 0.22 19.09
CA GLU A 111 -9.52 1.48 18.48
C GLU A 111 -8.63 1.96 17.33
N PHE A 112 -7.41 1.43 17.22
CA PHE A 112 -6.40 1.91 16.28
C PHE A 112 -5.71 0.77 15.53
N THR A 113 -5.42 1.01 14.25
CA THR A 113 -4.55 0.17 13.43
C THR A 113 -3.27 0.92 13.12
N PRO A 114 -2.08 0.35 13.42
CA PRO A 114 -0.82 1.00 13.06
C PRO A 114 -0.59 0.93 11.54
N SER A 115 0.12 1.94 11.01
CA SER A 115 0.37 2.12 9.57
C SER A 115 0.91 0.85 8.89
N PHE A 116 1.84 0.16 9.53
CA PHE A 116 2.45 -1.08 9.00
C PHE A 116 1.49 -2.29 8.99
N LYS A 117 0.33 -2.23 9.64
CA LYS A 117 -0.71 -3.29 9.63
C LYS A 117 -1.93 -2.97 8.79
N LEU A 118 -2.01 -1.75 8.23
CA LEU A 118 -3.15 -1.35 7.41
C LEU A 118 -3.33 -2.29 6.22
N THR A 119 -4.59 -2.48 5.83
CA THR A 119 -4.99 -3.16 4.60
C THR A 119 -5.91 -2.25 3.80
N LEU A 120 -6.47 -2.73 2.69
CA LEU A 120 -7.40 -1.95 1.86
C LEU A 120 -8.86 -2.04 2.35
N ASN A 121 -9.10 -2.67 3.50
CA ASN A 121 -10.43 -2.83 4.07
C ASN A 121 -11.01 -1.47 4.47
N GLY A 122 -12.24 -1.19 4.01
CA GLY A 122 -12.91 0.09 4.25
C GLY A 122 -12.47 1.23 3.32
N VAL A 123 -11.60 0.95 2.34
CA VAL A 123 -11.19 1.91 1.31
C VAL A 123 -12.04 1.73 0.05
N ASP A 124 -12.43 2.82 -0.60
CA ASP A 124 -13.13 2.75 -1.89
C ASP A 124 -12.14 2.44 -3.02
N LEU A 125 -11.96 1.15 -3.33
CA LEU A 125 -11.06 0.71 -4.39
C LEU A 125 -11.53 1.12 -5.80
N TYR A 126 -12.80 1.49 -5.97
CA TYR A 126 -13.30 1.96 -7.26
C TYR A 126 -12.87 3.39 -7.57
N GLU A 127 -12.43 4.16 -6.58
CA GLU A 127 -12.02 5.54 -6.79
C GLU A 127 -10.81 5.62 -7.74
N ILE A 128 -10.96 6.40 -8.80
CA ILE A 128 -9.90 6.70 -9.75
C ILE A 128 -9.82 8.21 -9.97
N ARG A 129 -8.62 8.71 -10.22
CA ARG A 129 -8.40 10.13 -10.53
C ARG A 129 -8.75 10.44 -11.97
N SER A 130 -8.41 9.55 -12.88
CA SER A 130 -8.65 9.71 -14.32
C SER A 130 -8.55 8.36 -15.00
N SER A 131 -9.04 8.33 -16.24
CA SER A 131 -8.84 7.20 -17.14
C SER A 131 -8.74 7.68 -18.57
N THR A 132 -8.12 6.87 -19.42
CA THR A 132 -8.16 7.02 -20.87
C THR A 132 -8.61 5.69 -21.44
N PHE A 133 -9.60 5.68 -22.31
CA PHE A 133 -10.08 4.46 -22.94
C PHE A 133 -10.22 4.68 -24.44
N LYS A 134 -9.50 3.87 -25.23
CA LYS A 134 -9.44 3.99 -26.70
C LYS A 134 -9.24 5.46 -27.14
N GLN A 135 -8.22 6.12 -26.58
CA GLN A 135 -7.83 7.53 -26.84
C GLN A 135 -8.83 8.60 -26.34
N SER A 136 -9.90 8.22 -25.64
CA SER A 136 -10.81 9.16 -24.99
C SER A 136 -10.45 9.34 -23.52
N ASP A 137 -10.00 10.53 -23.15
CA ASP A 137 -9.73 10.86 -21.76
C ASP A 137 -11.02 11.13 -20.97
N ASP A 138 -11.03 10.73 -19.71
CA ASP A 138 -12.11 10.94 -18.77
C ASP A 138 -11.53 11.39 -17.43
N PHE A 139 -11.59 12.71 -17.22
CA PHE A 139 -11.21 13.37 -15.96
C PHE A 139 -12.42 13.68 -15.07
N LYS A 140 -13.65 13.33 -15.49
CA LYS A 140 -14.88 13.68 -14.78
C LYS A 140 -15.39 12.50 -13.98
N ASN A 141 -15.45 11.32 -14.58
CA ASN A 141 -15.88 10.10 -13.88
C ASN A 141 -14.73 9.56 -13.03
N LYS A 142 -14.90 9.60 -11.72
CA LYS A 142 -13.89 9.19 -10.73
C LYS A 142 -14.08 7.75 -10.25
N SER A 143 -14.66 6.88 -11.07
CA SER A 143 -14.96 5.49 -10.70
C SER A 143 -14.51 4.49 -11.76
N PHE A 144 -13.82 3.43 -11.33
CA PHE A 144 -13.42 2.28 -12.14
C PHE A 144 -14.60 1.41 -12.60
N SER A 145 -15.79 1.57 -12.00
CA SER A 145 -16.99 0.77 -12.30
C SER A 145 -17.41 0.78 -13.77
N LYS A 146 -16.98 1.80 -14.53
CA LYS A 146 -17.14 1.88 -15.99
C LYS A 146 -16.42 0.74 -16.71
N TYR A 147 -15.24 0.34 -16.25
CA TYR A 147 -14.33 -0.60 -16.90
C TYR A 147 -14.37 -2.00 -16.29
N GLY A 148 -14.73 -2.11 -15.00
CA GLY A 148 -14.64 -3.38 -14.31
C GLY A 148 -14.99 -3.31 -12.82
N THR A 149 -14.57 -4.35 -12.09
CA THR A 149 -14.61 -4.42 -10.64
C THR A 149 -13.21 -4.54 -10.08
N ILE A 150 -12.98 -4.01 -8.88
CA ILE A 150 -11.73 -4.16 -8.14
C ILE A 150 -12.07 -4.45 -6.67
N VAL A 151 -11.39 -5.44 -6.10
CA VAL A 151 -11.60 -5.88 -4.72
C VAL A 151 -10.27 -6.26 -4.07
N GLU A 152 -10.17 -6.06 -2.76
CA GLU A 152 -9.15 -6.72 -1.94
C GLU A 152 -9.51 -8.21 -1.82
N ILE A 153 -8.51 -9.07 -1.93
CA ILE A 153 -8.64 -10.52 -1.77
C ILE A 153 -7.66 -11.02 -0.71
N SER A 154 -7.88 -12.26 -0.25
CA SER A 154 -6.94 -12.91 0.67
C SER A 154 -5.63 -13.29 -0.01
N GLU A 155 -4.54 -13.34 0.76
CA GLU A 155 -3.25 -13.88 0.32
C GLU A 155 -3.38 -15.33 -0.18
N GLN A 156 -4.27 -16.11 0.43
CA GLN A 156 -4.54 -17.49 0.05
C GLN A 156 -5.16 -17.58 -1.36
N GLU A 157 -6.16 -16.73 -1.65
CA GLU A 157 -6.75 -16.64 -2.99
C GLU A 157 -5.71 -16.18 -4.02
N PHE A 158 -4.91 -15.17 -3.70
CA PHE A 158 -3.85 -14.68 -4.57
C PHE A 158 -2.82 -15.78 -4.92
N LYS A 159 -2.30 -16.50 -3.92
CA LYS A 159 -1.35 -17.61 -4.11
C LYS A 159 -1.94 -18.82 -4.83
N ALA A 160 -3.24 -19.06 -4.68
CA ALA A 160 -3.91 -20.13 -5.43
C ALA A 160 -3.96 -19.78 -6.92
N ASN A 161 -4.35 -18.55 -7.25
CA ASN A 161 -4.49 -18.06 -8.62
C ASN A 161 -3.14 -17.79 -9.32
N SER A 162 -2.08 -17.49 -8.58
CA SER A 162 -0.75 -17.31 -9.18
C SER A 162 -0.21 -18.58 -9.85
N LYS A 163 -0.75 -19.75 -9.49
CA LYS A 163 -0.41 -21.05 -10.11
C LYS A 163 -1.07 -21.27 -11.47
N THR A 164 -2.14 -20.53 -11.76
CA THR A 164 -2.91 -20.60 -13.01
C THR A 164 -2.69 -19.38 -13.89
N LYS A 165 -1.64 -18.60 -13.63
CA LYS A 165 -1.31 -17.43 -14.43
C LYS A 165 -1.06 -17.81 -15.89
N ILE A 166 -1.54 -16.97 -16.80
CA ILE A 166 -1.43 -17.19 -18.26
C ILE A 166 -0.59 -16.12 -18.96
N ASN A 167 -0.12 -15.11 -18.22
CA ASN A 167 0.87 -14.19 -18.78
C ASN A 167 2.16 -14.94 -19.09
N GLU A 168 2.81 -14.48 -20.15
CA GLU A 168 4.09 -14.99 -20.57
C GLU A 168 5.15 -14.78 -19.47
N THR A 169 6.08 -15.73 -19.39
CA THR A 169 7.31 -15.58 -18.60
C THR A 169 8.45 -15.14 -19.51
N LEU A 170 9.16 -14.08 -19.12
CA LEU A 170 10.39 -13.65 -19.79
C LEU A 170 11.49 -14.69 -19.56
N VAL A 171 12.16 -15.12 -20.62
CA VAL A 171 13.17 -16.19 -20.59
C VAL A 171 14.54 -15.59 -20.85
N LYS A 172 15.54 -15.93 -20.02
CA LYS A 172 16.92 -15.48 -20.26
C LYS A 172 17.42 -15.98 -21.61
N ASN A 173 17.92 -15.07 -22.44
CA ASN A 173 18.59 -15.41 -23.69
C ASN A 173 20.08 -15.72 -23.41
N PRO A 174 20.56 -16.96 -23.62
CA PRO A 174 21.95 -17.33 -23.31
C PRO A 174 22.98 -16.62 -24.20
N ASN A 175 22.53 -16.07 -25.34
CA ASN A 175 23.37 -15.30 -26.25
C ASN A 175 23.58 -13.85 -25.76
N MET A 176 22.81 -13.40 -24.76
CA MET A 176 22.94 -12.07 -24.17
C MET A 176 23.94 -12.11 -22.99
N LYS A 177 24.99 -11.29 -23.05
CA LYS A 177 26.07 -11.27 -22.04
C LYS A 177 26.47 -9.83 -21.73
N LEU A 178 26.79 -9.57 -20.46
CA LEU A 178 27.40 -8.32 -20.04
C LEU A 178 28.92 -8.39 -20.29
N GLN A 179 29.47 -7.44 -21.05
CA GLN A 179 30.89 -7.32 -21.40
C GLN A 179 31.29 -5.85 -21.42
N ASP A 180 32.32 -5.47 -20.66
CA ASP A 180 32.81 -4.09 -20.56
C ASP A 180 31.66 -3.09 -20.36
N ASP A 181 30.80 -3.38 -19.37
CA ASP A 181 29.58 -2.63 -19.01
C ASP A 181 28.52 -2.48 -20.10
N ASN A 182 28.66 -3.21 -21.22
CA ASN A 182 27.71 -3.23 -22.30
C ASN A 182 27.00 -4.59 -22.41
N TRP A 183 25.71 -4.56 -22.76
CA TRP A 183 24.99 -5.78 -23.08
C TRP A 183 25.23 -6.17 -24.53
N VAL A 184 25.79 -7.35 -24.73
CA VAL A 184 26.24 -7.85 -26.02
C VAL A 184 25.51 -9.14 -26.36
N TYR A 185 24.90 -9.17 -27.54
CA TYR A 185 24.33 -10.37 -28.13
C TYR A 185 25.37 -11.08 -29.00
N LYS A 186 25.54 -12.40 -28.80
CA LYS A 186 26.46 -13.23 -29.59
C LYS A 186 25.78 -14.47 -30.13
N GLU A 187 25.69 -14.60 -31.44
CA GLU A 187 25.16 -15.79 -32.12
C GLU A 187 25.92 -16.04 -33.43
N ASN A 188 26.37 -17.28 -33.66
CA ASN A 188 26.98 -17.71 -34.92
C ASN A 188 28.10 -16.79 -35.45
N GLY A 189 28.93 -16.25 -34.56
CA GLY A 189 30.02 -15.32 -34.90
C GLY A 189 29.58 -13.88 -35.18
N ARG A 190 28.28 -13.58 -35.13
CA ARG A 190 27.74 -12.22 -35.09
C ARG A 190 27.76 -11.72 -33.65
N GLU A 191 28.24 -10.50 -33.47
CA GLU A 191 28.27 -9.78 -32.22
C GLU A 191 27.55 -8.45 -32.41
N GLU A 192 26.57 -8.17 -31.54
CA GLU A 192 25.83 -6.92 -31.57
C GLU A 192 25.78 -6.33 -30.16
N VAL A 193 26.30 -5.12 -30.05
CA VAL A 193 26.15 -4.31 -28.84
C VAL A 193 24.75 -3.74 -28.83
N ILE A 194 23.99 -3.99 -27.77
CA ILE A 194 22.69 -3.35 -27.59
C ILE A 194 22.96 -1.90 -27.20
N THR A 195 22.76 -0.98 -28.14
CA THR A 195 22.70 0.45 -27.84
C THR A 195 21.44 0.71 -27.04
N GLN A 196 21.60 0.85 -25.73
CA GLN A 196 20.51 1.19 -24.82
C GLN A 196 20.09 2.64 -25.05
N HIS A 197 18.88 3.02 -24.59
CA HIS A 197 18.42 4.41 -24.60
C HIS A 197 19.56 5.22 -23.97
N GLU A 198 20.17 6.09 -24.77
CA GLU A 198 21.62 6.34 -24.76
C GLU A 198 22.22 6.70 -23.38
N ASN A 199 23.55 6.75 -23.34
CA ASN A 199 24.37 7.67 -22.54
C ASN A 199 23.93 9.15 -22.71
N ILE A 200 22.63 9.46 -22.63
CA ILE A 200 22.13 10.79 -22.38
C ILE A 200 22.48 11.01 -20.92
N SER A 201 23.53 11.80 -20.68
CA SER A 201 23.61 12.54 -19.43
C SER A 201 22.34 13.38 -19.39
N THR A 202 21.31 12.84 -18.77
CA THR A 202 20.20 13.64 -18.28
C THR A 202 20.80 14.60 -17.24
N GLU A 203 20.09 15.67 -16.87
CA GLU A 203 20.50 16.47 -15.69
C GLU A 203 20.64 15.62 -14.42
N THR A 204 20.24 14.34 -14.48
CA THR A 204 20.07 13.38 -13.40
C THR A 204 20.98 12.12 -13.48
N GLY A 205 22.16 12.20 -14.11
CA GLY A 205 23.17 11.14 -14.08
C GLY A 205 22.99 9.95 -15.06
N PRO A 206 23.91 8.95 -15.03
CA PRO A 206 23.90 7.81 -15.96
C PRO A 206 22.84 6.76 -15.59
N LEU A 207 22.20 6.17 -16.61
CA LEU A 207 21.22 5.07 -16.45
C LEU A 207 21.92 3.71 -16.36
N ALA A 208 21.57 2.91 -15.36
CA ALA A 208 21.98 1.51 -15.23
C ALA A 208 20.90 0.58 -15.80
N ASN A 209 21.30 -0.28 -16.74
CA ASN A 209 20.41 -1.20 -17.43
C ASN A 209 20.60 -2.65 -16.97
N GLU A 210 19.54 -3.23 -16.41
CA GLU A 210 19.48 -4.63 -15.98
C GLU A 210 18.77 -5.47 -17.04
N TYR A 211 19.45 -6.51 -17.56
CA TYR A 211 18.79 -7.45 -18.47
C TYR A 211 17.75 -8.30 -17.72
N VAL A 212 16.48 -8.17 -18.10
CA VAL A 212 15.36 -8.88 -17.48
C VAL A 212 15.17 -10.24 -18.15
N GLY A 213 15.10 -10.28 -19.48
CA GLY A 213 14.90 -11.50 -20.25
C GLY A 213 14.35 -11.21 -21.64
N ARG A 214 14.06 -12.24 -22.42
CA ARG A 214 13.41 -12.15 -23.72
C ARG A 214 11.94 -12.49 -23.60
N SER A 215 11.10 -11.78 -24.34
CA SER A 215 9.72 -12.16 -24.57
C SER A 215 9.60 -13.14 -25.75
N PRO A 216 9.17 -14.41 -25.54
CA PRO A 216 8.89 -15.32 -26.65
C PRO A 216 7.83 -14.82 -27.64
N TYR A 217 6.74 -14.21 -27.15
CA TYR A 217 5.65 -13.74 -28.00
C TYR A 217 6.03 -12.51 -28.81
N LEU A 218 6.59 -11.49 -28.15
CA LEU A 218 6.97 -10.24 -28.83
C LEU A 218 8.24 -10.43 -29.67
N ASN A 219 9.06 -11.43 -29.32
CA ASN A 219 10.38 -11.66 -29.86
C ASN A 219 11.32 -10.45 -29.65
N LEU A 220 11.30 -9.90 -28.43
CA LEU A 220 12.06 -8.73 -28.01
C LEU A 220 12.81 -9.03 -26.71
N GLU A 221 14.00 -8.48 -26.57
CA GLU A 221 14.75 -8.45 -25.31
C GLU A 221 14.19 -7.35 -24.41
N VAL A 222 14.13 -7.58 -23.11
CA VAL A 222 13.57 -6.67 -22.12
C VAL A 222 14.67 -6.28 -21.14
N PHE A 223 14.83 -4.97 -20.95
CA PHE A 223 15.75 -4.38 -20.00
C PHE A 223 14.97 -3.52 -19.02
N LYS A 224 15.39 -3.54 -17.76
CA LYS A 224 14.95 -2.57 -16.76
C LYS A 224 15.98 -1.46 -16.72
N GLU A 225 15.55 -0.26 -17.03
CA GLU A 225 16.37 0.94 -17.01
C GLU A 225 16.10 1.69 -15.70
N ASN A 226 17.16 2.04 -14.98
CA ASN A 226 17.10 2.74 -13.70
C ASN A 226 18.10 3.90 -13.71
N SER A 227 17.80 5.01 -13.04
CA SER A 227 18.78 6.06 -12.74
C SER A 227 19.02 6.09 -11.24
N ASP A 228 20.25 6.40 -10.84
CA ASP A 228 20.62 6.57 -9.43
C ASP A 228 19.99 7.83 -8.80
N GLU A 229 19.45 8.75 -9.60
CA GLU A 229 18.93 10.05 -9.14
C GLU A 229 17.40 10.20 -9.27
N VAL A 230 16.73 9.40 -10.10
CA VAL A 230 15.26 9.33 -10.15
C VAL A 230 14.75 7.96 -9.69
N ALA A 231 13.71 7.97 -8.85
CA ALA A 231 13.07 6.75 -8.35
C ALA A 231 12.33 5.95 -9.44
N ASP A 232 12.08 6.58 -10.59
CA ASP A 232 11.32 5.98 -11.68
C ASP A 232 12.20 4.98 -12.44
N SER A 233 11.74 3.73 -12.52
CA SER A 233 12.32 2.69 -13.36
C SER A 233 11.35 2.34 -14.49
N TYR A 234 11.87 2.06 -15.67
CA TYR A 234 11.04 1.66 -16.81
C TYR A 234 11.59 0.39 -17.47
N TYR A 235 10.71 -0.33 -18.14
CA TYR A 235 11.04 -1.55 -18.87
C TYR A 235 10.98 -1.26 -20.35
N SER A 236 12.12 -1.39 -21.02
CA SER A 236 12.27 -1.12 -22.45
C SER A 236 12.43 -2.41 -23.22
N PHE A 237 11.91 -2.44 -24.44
CA PHE A 237 11.93 -3.61 -25.31
C PHE A 237 12.83 -3.38 -26.54
N TYR A 238 13.68 -4.35 -26.83
CA TYR A 238 14.75 -4.24 -27.82
C TYR A 238 14.67 -5.36 -28.85
N ASN A 239 14.84 -5.00 -30.13
CA ASN A 239 15.00 -5.95 -31.21
C ASN A 239 16.49 -6.13 -31.52
N ILE A 240 17.01 -7.35 -31.42
CA ILE A 240 18.42 -7.63 -31.74
C ILE A 240 18.72 -7.39 -33.24
N LYS A 241 17.76 -7.68 -34.14
CA LYS A 241 18.03 -7.72 -35.60
C LYS A 241 17.94 -6.37 -36.32
N ASN A 242 17.31 -5.36 -35.69
CA ASN A 242 17.09 -4.03 -36.27
C ASN A 242 17.62 -2.97 -35.30
N ALA A 243 18.18 -1.88 -35.83
CA ALA A 243 18.49 -0.68 -35.03
C ALA A 243 17.27 -0.27 -34.18
N VAL A 244 17.56 0.26 -33.01
CA VAL A 244 16.68 0.28 -31.84
C VAL A 244 15.26 0.79 -32.15
N LEU A 245 14.27 -0.07 -31.96
CA LEU A 245 12.86 0.32 -31.96
C LEU A 245 12.48 0.68 -30.53
N PHE A 246 12.87 1.88 -30.09
CA PHE A 246 12.54 2.46 -28.78
C PHE A 246 11.02 2.67 -28.54
N GLU A 247 10.15 2.25 -29.47
CA GLU A 247 8.71 2.56 -29.45
C GLU A 247 7.90 1.76 -28.40
N LEU A 248 8.54 0.88 -27.62
CA LEU A 248 7.88 0.01 -26.64
C LEU A 248 8.55 0.15 -25.27
N SER A 249 7.81 0.69 -24.30
CA SER A 249 8.23 0.74 -22.89
C SER A 249 7.03 0.62 -21.94
N THR A 250 7.30 0.24 -20.69
CA THR A 250 6.31 0.23 -19.61
C THR A 250 6.89 0.78 -18.30
N ASP A 251 6.10 1.56 -17.57
CA ASP A 251 6.47 2.17 -16.26
C ASP A 251 6.52 1.17 -15.08
N GLY A 252 6.41 -0.13 -15.37
CA GLY A 252 6.43 -1.22 -14.40
C GLY A 252 6.57 -2.55 -15.12
N TYR A 253 6.80 -3.63 -14.37
CA TYR A 253 7.10 -4.93 -14.96
C TYR A 253 6.01 -5.36 -15.97
N PRO A 254 6.40 -5.74 -17.20
CA PRO A 254 5.45 -6.02 -18.25
C PRO A 254 4.77 -7.37 -18.06
N GLN A 255 3.45 -7.35 -17.98
CA GLN A 255 2.56 -8.50 -17.97
C GLN A 255 2.03 -8.71 -19.38
N ILE A 256 2.69 -9.61 -20.12
CA ILE A 256 2.38 -9.89 -21.52
C ILE A 256 1.33 -10.99 -21.60
N LEU A 257 0.22 -10.72 -22.29
CA LEU A 257 -0.87 -11.68 -22.51
C LEU A 257 -0.97 -12.01 -24.02
N PRO A 258 -0.34 -13.11 -24.48
CA PRO A 258 -0.28 -13.46 -25.91
C PRO A 258 -1.65 -13.64 -26.57
N THR A 259 -2.63 -14.20 -25.84
CA THR A 259 -3.98 -14.48 -26.35
C THR A 259 -4.74 -13.24 -26.79
N LYS A 260 -4.40 -12.07 -26.23
CA LYS A 260 -5.01 -10.78 -26.55
C LYS A 260 -4.07 -9.81 -27.27
N SER A 261 -2.81 -10.22 -27.47
CA SER A 261 -1.74 -9.31 -27.90
C SER A 261 -1.59 -8.12 -26.96
N TRP A 262 -1.74 -8.32 -25.65
CA TRP A 262 -1.64 -7.22 -24.67
C TRP A 262 -0.27 -7.17 -24.01
N VAL A 263 0.19 -5.94 -23.79
CA VAL A 263 1.27 -5.60 -22.85
C VAL A 263 0.61 -4.75 -21.77
N THR A 264 0.56 -5.29 -20.56
CA THR A 264 -0.05 -4.64 -19.40
C THR A 264 1.04 -4.27 -18.40
N CYS A 265 0.91 -3.14 -17.72
CA CYS A 265 1.70 -2.85 -16.53
C CYS A 265 0.83 -2.23 -15.45
N ILE A 266 1.27 -2.42 -14.21
CA ILE A 266 0.75 -1.67 -13.06
C ILE A 266 1.95 -1.11 -12.31
N SER A 267 1.92 0.19 -12.01
CA SER A 267 3.06 0.89 -11.41
C SER A 267 2.62 1.97 -10.44
N SER A 268 3.44 2.23 -9.43
CA SER A 268 3.25 3.37 -8.53
C SER A 268 3.55 4.67 -9.29
N ASN A 269 2.68 5.67 -9.20
CA ASN A 269 2.97 7.01 -9.72
C ASN A 269 3.57 7.93 -8.63
N ASN A 270 4.09 9.10 -9.00
CA ASN A 270 4.66 10.07 -8.07
C ASN A 270 3.62 10.88 -7.27
N ASP A 271 2.33 10.63 -7.49
CA ASP A 271 1.22 11.33 -6.85
C ASP A 271 0.51 10.36 -5.86
N VAL A 272 -0.82 10.33 -5.83
CA VAL A 272 -1.60 9.59 -4.82
C VAL A 272 -1.73 8.07 -5.00
N GLY A 273 -1.30 7.43 -6.09
CA GLY A 273 -1.56 5.98 -6.20
C GLY A 273 -0.85 5.25 -7.33
N SER A 274 -1.58 4.45 -8.10
CA SER A 274 -1.02 3.54 -9.08
C SER A 274 -1.65 3.70 -10.46
N ASN A 275 -0.84 3.63 -11.50
CA ASN A 275 -1.28 3.54 -12.88
C ASN A 275 -1.50 2.08 -13.26
N PHE A 276 -2.62 1.78 -13.91
CA PHE A 276 -2.88 0.50 -14.57
C PHE A 276 -3.07 0.75 -16.05
N ILE A 277 -2.23 0.14 -16.87
CA ILE A 277 -2.16 0.39 -18.31
C ILE A 277 -2.28 -0.93 -19.06
N ILE A 278 -3.21 -0.99 -20.01
CA ILE A 278 -3.31 -2.07 -20.99
C ILE A 278 -3.08 -1.47 -22.36
N SER A 279 -2.13 -2.05 -23.08
CA SER A 279 -1.87 -1.68 -24.46
C SER A 279 -1.92 -2.88 -25.39
N LYS A 280 -2.36 -2.65 -26.62
CA LYS A 280 -2.39 -3.66 -27.68
C LYS A 280 -1.11 -3.57 -28.50
N TYR A 281 -0.39 -4.68 -28.61
CA TYR A 281 0.77 -4.83 -29.48
C TYR A 281 0.35 -5.32 -30.87
N PHE A 282 0.98 -4.77 -31.90
CA PHE A 282 0.75 -5.12 -33.28
C PHE A 282 2.02 -5.74 -33.88
N PRO A 283 2.14 -7.08 -33.95
CA PRO A 283 3.38 -7.74 -34.41
C PRO A 283 3.85 -7.33 -35.81
N GLN A 284 2.91 -6.98 -36.69
CA GLN A 284 3.19 -6.59 -38.08
C GLN A 284 3.93 -5.24 -38.16
N THR A 285 3.50 -4.27 -37.37
CA THR A 285 4.07 -2.92 -37.34
C THR A 285 5.08 -2.73 -36.22
N LYS A 286 5.15 -3.68 -35.27
CA LYS A 286 5.92 -3.63 -34.02
C LYS A 286 5.56 -2.42 -33.14
N LYS A 287 4.32 -1.92 -33.26
CA LYS A 287 3.81 -0.78 -32.49
C LYS A 287 2.90 -1.21 -31.36
N GLN A 288 2.66 -0.29 -30.42
CA GLN A 288 1.75 -0.46 -29.31
C GLN A 288 0.76 0.71 -29.25
N ASP A 289 -0.52 0.39 -29.07
CA ASP A 289 -1.56 1.39 -28.79
C ASP A 289 -2.06 1.21 -27.37
N ASN A 290 -2.04 2.28 -26.58
CA ASN A 290 -2.67 2.29 -25.26
C ASN A 290 -4.20 2.23 -25.43
N ILE A 291 -4.82 1.15 -24.95
CA ILE A 291 -6.26 0.92 -25.08
C ILE A 291 -7.01 1.21 -23.78
N LEU A 292 -6.34 1.16 -22.63
CA LEU A 292 -6.88 1.53 -21.33
C LEU A 292 -5.76 2.04 -20.40
N TYR A 293 -5.96 3.23 -19.85
CA TYR A 293 -5.21 3.79 -18.73
C TYR A 293 -6.17 4.08 -17.58
N VAL A 294 -5.78 3.74 -16.36
CA VAL A 294 -6.51 4.04 -15.13
C VAL A 294 -5.54 4.51 -14.05
N ASN A 295 -5.87 5.62 -13.38
CA ASN A 295 -5.11 6.16 -12.26
C ASN A 295 -5.86 5.89 -10.94
N PHE A 296 -5.50 4.81 -10.25
CA PHE A 296 -6.03 4.47 -8.93
C PHE A 296 -5.42 5.36 -7.85
N THR A 297 -6.19 5.72 -6.82
CA THR A 297 -5.80 6.70 -5.79
C THR A 297 -5.47 6.10 -4.43
N ASN A 298 -5.73 4.81 -4.22
CA ASN A 298 -5.84 4.24 -2.88
C ASN A 298 -4.74 3.21 -2.52
N PHE A 299 -3.88 2.86 -3.46
CA PHE A 299 -2.80 1.92 -3.24
C PHE A 299 -1.58 2.21 -4.12
N LYS A 300 -0.43 1.69 -3.68
CA LYS A 300 0.86 1.64 -4.38
C LYS A 300 1.23 0.19 -4.67
N ILE A 301 2.04 -0.06 -5.68
CA ILE A 301 2.52 -1.40 -6.01
C ILE A 301 3.62 -1.82 -5.04
N ALA A 302 3.48 -3.02 -4.48
CA ALA A 302 4.45 -3.58 -3.54
C ALA A 302 5.60 -4.29 -4.28
N ASP A 303 5.25 -5.09 -5.28
CA ASP A 303 6.17 -5.80 -6.16
C ASP A 303 5.49 -5.95 -7.53
N ASP A 304 5.97 -5.22 -8.52
CA ASP A 304 5.41 -5.20 -9.87
C ASP A 304 5.58 -6.54 -10.61
N LYS A 305 6.56 -7.36 -10.20
CA LYS A 305 6.74 -8.74 -10.70
C LYS A 305 5.69 -9.69 -10.14
N LYS A 306 5.02 -9.33 -9.04
CA LYS A 306 3.87 -10.06 -8.47
C LYS A 306 2.54 -9.48 -8.94
N ALA A 307 2.45 -9.23 -10.23
CA ALA A 307 1.19 -9.06 -10.91
C ALA A 307 1.02 -10.12 -12.00
N PHE A 308 -0.21 -10.48 -12.35
CA PHE A 308 -0.46 -11.52 -13.35
C PHE A 308 -1.90 -11.54 -13.85
N TRP A 309 -2.09 -12.09 -15.05
CA TRP A 309 -3.39 -12.45 -15.61
C TRP A 309 -3.66 -13.94 -15.36
N THR A 310 -4.88 -14.31 -14.97
CA THR A 310 -5.32 -15.74 -14.91
C THR A 310 -6.16 -16.15 -16.11
N ASP A 311 -6.80 -15.19 -16.76
CA ASP A 311 -7.62 -15.34 -17.94
C ASP A 311 -7.58 -14.03 -18.75
N ASN A 312 -8.56 -13.80 -19.60
CA ASN A 312 -8.58 -12.67 -20.52
C ASN A 312 -9.11 -11.36 -19.91
N ASP A 313 -9.55 -11.39 -18.66
CA ASP A 313 -10.27 -10.29 -18.01
C ASP A 313 -9.97 -10.15 -16.50
N THR A 314 -9.26 -11.11 -15.90
CA THR A 314 -8.91 -11.12 -14.47
C THR A 314 -7.41 -10.90 -14.25
N PHE A 315 -7.09 -9.79 -13.60
CA PHE A 315 -5.74 -9.37 -13.23
C PHE A 315 -5.56 -9.30 -11.73
N TYR A 316 -4.40 -9.73 -11.24
CA TYR A 316 -4.05 -9.74 -9.82
C TYR A 316 -2.79 -8.92 -9.58
N ALA A 317 -2.68 -8.28 -8.41
CA ALA A 317 -1.46 -7.59 -8.01
C ALA A 317 -1.27 -7.60 -6.47
N GLU A 318 -0.01 -7.61 -6.04
CA GLU A 318 0.40 -7.33 -4.66
C GLU A 318 0.65 -5.82 -4.47
N VAL A 319 0.03 -5.24 -3.46
CA VAL A 319 -0.03 -3.78 -3.27
C VAL A 319 0.13 -3.38 -1.81
N TYR A 320 0.28 -2.07 -1.59
CA TYR A 320 0.26 -1.43 -0.29
C TYR A 320 -0.83 -0.35 -0.24
N PRO A 321 -1.60 -0.26 0.86
CA PRO A 321 -2.44 0.91 1.11
C PRO A 321 -1.63 2.20 1.11
N LEU A 322 -2.17 3.30 0.56
CA LEU A 322 -1.45 4.57 0.43
C LEU A 322 -0.90 5.11 1.76
N ASN A 323 -1.67 4.97 2.83
CA ASN A 323 -1.36 5.44 4.18
C ASN A 323 -0.57 4.43 5.02
N SER A 324 -0.16 3.30 4.43
CA SER A 324 0.68 2.32 5.12
C SER A 324 2.16 2.67 4.94
N ALA A 325 2.96 2.38 5.96
CA ALA A 325 4.39 2.66 5.97
C ALA A 325 5.10 1.62 6.85
N SER A 326 6.38 1.34 6.59
CA SER A 326 7.21 0.58 7.52
C SER A 326 7.35 1.32 8.85
N GLY A 327 7.42 0.57 9.95
CA GLY A 327 7.79 1.11 11.25
C GLY A 327 9.18 0.63 11.65
N ASN A 328 9.71 1.15 12.76
CA ASN A 328 11.01 0.70 13.29
C ASN A 328 11.04 -0.82 13.48
N GLY A 329 11.84 -1.51 12.66
CA GLY A 329 11.96 -2.97 12.66
C GLY A 329 10.73 -3.73 12.13
N LYS A 330 9.74 -3.05 11.54
CA LYS A 330 8.48 -3.65 11.07
C LYS A 330 8.23 -3.36 9.61
N LYS A 331 8.04 -4.42 8.84
CA LYS A 331 7.66 -4.33 7.43
C LYS A 331 6.20 -3.96 7.29
N GLN A 332 5.92 -3.16 6.28
CA GLN A 332 4.58 -2.84 5.83
C GLN A 332 3.88 -4.13 5.37
N LYS A 333 2.65 -4.32 5.83
CA LYS A 333 1.80 -5.44 5.42
C LYS A 333 1.31 -5.20 3.99
N THR A 334 1.52 -6.18 3.12
CA THR A 334 0.95 -6.17 1.77
C THR A 334 -0.55 -6.49 1.81
N ALA A 335 -1.28 -5.95 0.86
CA ALA A 335 -2.62 -6.35 0.47
C ALA A 335 -2.57 -6.94 -0.94
N TYR A 336 -3.64 -7.64 -1.33
CA TYR A 336 -3.74 -8.29 -2.63
C TYR A 336 -5.02 -7.83 -3.29
N ILE A 337 -4.96 -7.45 -4.56
CA ILE A 337 -6.12 -7.01 -5.31
C ILE A 337 -6.42 -7.93 -6.48
N LYS A 338 -7.70 -8.00 -6.81
CA LYS A 338 -8.22 -8.59 -8.04
C LYS A 338 -8.97 -7.53 -8.82
N ILE A 339 -8.56 -7.30 -10.07
CA ILE A 339 -9.20 -6.45 -11.04
C ILE A 339 -9.88 -7.37 -12.07
N GLN A 340 -11.20 -7.25 -12.19
CA GLN A 340 -11.98 -7.92 -13.24
C GLN A 340 -12.44 -6.88 -14.24
N LEU A 341 -12.03 -6.99 -15.50
CA LEU A 341 -12.56 -6.17 -16.58
C LEU A 341 -13.97 -6.64 -16.97
N LYS A 342 -14.78 -5.74 -17.51
CA LYS A 342 -16.06 -6.13 -18.11
C LYS A 342 -15.84 -7.02 -19.33
N ALA A 343 -16.72 -8.01 -19.49
CA ALA A 343 -16.82 -8.77 -20.73
C ALA A 343 -17.01 -7.82 -21.92
N ASP A 344 -16.34 -8.13 -23.04
CA ASP A 344 -16.39 -7.35 -24.29
C ASP A 344 -16.04 -5.86 -24.17
N LEU A 345 -15.25 -5.49 -23.16
CA LEU A 345 -14.78 -4.10 -23.01
C LEU A 345 -14.00 -3.62 -24.25
N PHE A 346 -13.20 -4.49 -24.88
CA PHE A 346 -12.26 -4.12 -25.95
C PHE A 346 -12.71 -4.55 -27.34
#